data_AF-A0A846C8S0-F1
#
_entry.id   AF-A0A846C8S0-F1
#
_cell.length_a   1.000
_cell.length_b   1.000
_cell.length_c   1.000
_cell.angle_alpha   90.00
_cell.angle_beta   90.00
_cell.angle_gamma   90.00
#
_symmetry.space_group_name_H-M   'P 1'
#
loop_
_entity.id
_entity.type
_entity.pdbx_description
1 polymer ?
#
loop_
_entity_poly.entity_id
_entity_poly.type
_entity_poly.pdbx_seq_one_letter_code
_entity_poly.pdbx_strand_id
1 'polypeptide(L)' 'PHYTRPANFRGWKVPDVLLSGHHAEIARWRYEQQIQRTKSRRPDLLKNDDN' A
#
# COMPACT_ATOMS: atom_id res chain seq x y z
N PRO A 1 1.88 0.56 3.32
CA PRO A 1 1.49 1.61 4.30
C PRO A 1 0.51 0.99 5.30
N HIS A 2 0.54 1.42 6.58
CA HIS A 2 -0.33 0.88 7.62
C HIS A 2 -1.24 1.99 8.16
N TYR A 3 -2.52 1.67 8.34
CA TYR A 3 -3.54 2.58 8.85
C TYR A 3 -4.19 1.95 10.07
N THR A 4 -4.50 2.78 11.05
CA THR A 4 -5.21 2.40 12.27
C THR A 4 -6.38 3.37 12.47
N ARG A 5 -7.30 3.02 13.38
CA ARG A 5 -8.41 3.91 13.74
C ARG A 5 -7.87 5.21 14.37
N PRO A 6 -8.51 6.38 14.15
CA PRO A 6 -9.78 6.61 13.42
C PRO A 6 -9.62 6.72 11.89
N ALA A 7 -10.72 6.49 11.15
CA ALA A 7 -10.71 6.49 9.66
C ALA A 7 -10.36 7.85 9.02
N ASN A 8 -10.50 8.95 9.78
CA ASN A 8 -9.99 10.25 9.42
C ASN A 8 -9.15 10.78 10.58
N PHE A 9 -7.88 11.03 10.32
CA PHE A 9 -6.97 11.58 11.32
C PHE A 9 -6.29 12.83 10.77
N ARG A 10 -6.52 13.98 11.39
CA ARG A 10 -5.93 15.28 10.97
C ARG A 10 -6.17 15.63 9.49
N GLY A 11 -7.31 15.24 8.92
CA GLY A 11 -7.66 15.44 7.51
C GLY A 11 -7.15 14.34 6.56
N TRP A 12 -6.36 13.38 7.07
CA TRP A 12 -5.90 12.22 6.33
C TRP A 12 -6.96 11.12 6.41
N LYS A 13 -7.59 10.83 5.28
CA LYS A 13 -8.57 9.74 5.18
C LYS A 13 -7.88 8.42 4.87
N VAL A 14 -8.34 7.37 5.52
CA VAL A 14 -8.00 6.00 5.17
C VAL A 14 -8.61 5.70 3.78
N PRO A 15 -7.87 5.07 2.86
CA PRO A 15 -8.39 4.67 1.56
C PRO A 15 -9.65 3.82 1.67
N ASP A 16 -10.66 4.10 0.83
CA ASP A 16 -11.95 3.41 0.86
C ASP A 16 -11.82 1.89 0.65
N VAL A 17 -10.82 1.45 -0.13
CA VAL A 17 -10.49 0.03 -0.33
C VAL A 17 -10.12 -0.69 0.98
N LEU A 18 -9.56 0.02 1.97
CA LEU A 18 -9.26 -0.55 3.28
C LEU A 18 -10.49 -0.55 4.21
N LEU A 19 -11.54 0.20 3.86
CA LEU A 19 -12.80 0.29 4.58
C LEU A 19 -13.87 -0.64 4.00
N SER A 20 -13.73 -1.10 2.75
CA SER A 20 -14.73 -1.91 2.04
C SER A 20 -14.88 -3.34 2.57
N GLY A 21 -13.88 -3.85 3.31
CA GLY A 21 -13.86 -5.24 3.80
C GLY A 21 -13.59 -6.29 2.72
N HIS A 22 -13.36 -5.90 1.47
CA HIS A 22 -13.02 -6.82 0.39
C HIS A 22 -11.54 -7.25 0.46
N HIS A 23 -11.29 -8.41 1.07
CA HIS A 23 -9.94 -8.91 1.32
C HIS A 23 -9.08 -9.02 0.05
N ALA A 24 -9.66 -9.42 -1.09
CA ALA A 24 -8.96 -9.52 -2.37
C ALA A 24 -8.49 -8.15 -2.89
N GLU A 25 -9.35 -7.14 -2.82
CA GLU A 25 -9.01 -5.77 -3.21
C GLU A 25 -7.96 -5.15 -2.27
N ILE A 26 -8.08 -5.40 -0.97
CA ILE A 26 -7.10 -4.98 0.03
C ILE A 26 -5.73 -5.59 -0.26
N ALA A 27 -5.68 -6.88 -0.58
CA ALA A 27 -4.42 -7.57 -0.90
C ALA A 27 -3.77 -6.98 -2.16
N ARG A 28 -4.55 -6.79 -3.22
CA ARG A 28 -4.10 -6.15 -4.46
C ARG A 28 -3.57 -4.74 -4.20
N TRP A 29 -4.33 -3.93 -3.47
CA TRP A 29 -3.94 -2.56 -3.14
C TRP A 29 -2.65 -2.53 -2.32
N ARG A 30 -2.50 -3.40 -1.33
CA ARG A 30 -1.28 -3.48 -0.51
C ARG A 30 -0.06 -3.86 -1.35
N TYR A 31 -0.21 -4.80 -2.28
CA TYR A 31 0.86 -5.21 -3.19
C TYR A 31 1.29 -4.06 -4.12
N GLU A 32 0.34 -3.36 -4.73
CA GLU A 32 0.62 -2.19 -5.56
C GLU A 32 1.35 -1.11 -4.76
N GLN A 33 0.89 -0.81 -3.54
CA GLN A 33 1.56 0.15 -2.66
C GLN A 33 2.97 -0.28 -2.23
N GLN A 34 3.20 -1.58 -2.05
CA GLN A 34 4.53 -2.11 -1.77
C GLN A 34 5.47 -1.88 -2.95
N ILE A 35 5.05 -2.24 -4.17
CA ILE A 35 5.83 -2.00 -5.39
C ILE A 35 6.13 -0.51 -5.55
N GLN A 36 5.13 0.37 -5.42
CA GLN A 36 5.34 1.81 -5.56
C GLN A 36 6.32 2.36 -4.52
N ARG A 37 6.22 1.89 -3.27
CA ARG A 37 7.14 2.27 -2.20
C ARG A 37 8.56 1.77 -2.48
N THR A 38 8.71 0.54 -2.97
CA THR A 38 10.01 -0.02 -3.35
C THR A 38 10.59 0.75 -4.53
N LYS A 39 9.84 0.99 -5.61
CA LYS A 39 10.27 1.81 -6.75
C LYS A 39 10.75 3.19 -6.36
N SER A 40 10.05 3.87 -5.45
CA SER A 40 10.42 5.22 -5.01
C SER A 40 11.61 5.27 -4.05
N ARG A 41 11.73 4.32 -3.12
CA ARG A 41 12.76 4.36 -2.06
C ARG A 41 13.98 3.50 -2.33
N ARG A 42 13.77 2.36 -2.98
CA ARG A 42 14.75 1.32 -3.24
C ARG A 42 14.54 0.67 -4.61
N PRO A 43 14.71 1.43 -5.71
CA PRO A 43 14.60 0.87 -7.06
C PRO A 43 15.63 -0.24 -7.33
N ASP A 44 16.70 -0.31 -6.53
CA ASP A 44 17.70 -1.38 -6.53
C ASP A 44 17.08 -2.76 -6.28
N LEU A 45 16.10 -2.86 -5.36
CA LEU A 45 15.45 -4.12 -5.02
C LEU A 45 14.56 -4.68 -6.13
N LEU A 46 14.15 -3.86 -7.10
CA LEU A 46 13.37 -4.32 -8.26
C LEU A 46 14.25 -4.80 -9.41
N LYS A 47 15.52 -4.37 -9.47
CA LYS A 47 16.46 -4.72 -10.55
C LYS A 47 17.22 -6.01 -10.32
N ASN A 48 17.23 -6.52 -9.08
CA ASN A 48 18.00 -7.72 -8.74
C ASN A 48 17.26 -9.04 -9.04
N ASP A 49 16.14 -9.00 -9.77
CA ASP A 49 15.42 -10.20 -10.24
C ASP A 49 15.92 -10.68 -11.63
N ASP A 50 17.01 -10.09 -12.14
CA ASP A 50 17.68 -10.44 -13.40
C ASP A 50 18.94 -11.31 -13.17
N ASN A 51 18.88 -12.35 -12.34
CA ASN A 51 20.00 -13.30 -12.16
C ASN A 51 19.57 -14.76 -12.33
#